data_AF-A0A5K1B5D7-F1
#
_entry.id   AF-A0A5K1B5D7-F1
#
_cell.length_a   1.000
_cell.length_b   1.000
_cell.length_c   1.000
_cell.angle_alpha   90.00
_cell.angle_beta   90.00
_cell.angle_gamma   90.00
#
_symmetry.space_group_name_H-M   'P 1'
#
loop_
_entity.id
_entity.type
_entity.pdbx_description
1 polymer ?
#
loop_
_entity_poly.entity_id
_entity_poly.type
_entity_poly.pdbx_seq_one_letter_code
_entity_poly.pdbx_strand_id
1 'polypeptide(L)'
;RQGWMKTATRVFQALRIAVNDELNSLRDALFAAFDCLAHGGRLAVISFHSLEDRIVKQTFLDIINREEGGSPVKKKNDCEEEWCKQKIDGKFGTILTKRPITPSTDEEKLNRRCRGAKLRVLQKVPQE
;
A
#
# COMPACT_ATOMS: atom_id res chain seq x y z
N ARG A 1 21.57 -5.96 26.01
CA ARG A 1 20.56 -7.03 25.78
C ARG A 1 19.49 -6.66 24.74
N GLN A 2 19.06 -5.40 24.61
CA GLN A 2 18.00 -4.98 23.65
C GLN A 2 18.30 -5.20 22.16
N GLY A 3 19.57 -5.20 21.74
CA GLY A 3 19.95 -5.39 20.33
C GLY A 3 19.63 -6.78 19.78
N TRP A 4 19.79 -7.83 20.60
CA TRP A 4 19.60 -9.22 20.17
C TRP A 4 18.13 -9.56 19.90
N MET A 5 17.21 -9.01 20.73
CA MET A 5 15.77 -9.11 20.47
C MET A 5 15.40 -8.46 19.14
N LYS A 6 15.93 -7.27 18.82
CA LYS A 6 15.67 -6.62 17.53
C LYS A 6 16.17 -7.45 16.34
N THR A 7 17.33 -8.08 16.47
CA THR A 7 17.86 -8.97 15.43
C THR A 7 16.99 -10.20 15.25
N ALA A 8 16.63 -10.89 16.33
CA ALA A 8 15.76 -12.06 16.29
C ALA A 8 14.39 -11.72 15.67
N THR A 9 13.75 -10.62 16.09
CA THR A 9 12.46 -10.19 15.51
C THR A 9 12.53 -10.00 14.00
N ARG A 10 13.62 -9.42 13.47
CA ARG A 10 13.80 -9.24 12.01
C ARG A 10 14.03 -10.56 11.29
N VAL A 11 14.75 -11.50 11.90
CA VAL A 11 14.96 -12.85 11.35
C VAL A 11 13.64 -13.62 11.29
N PHE A 12 12.87 -13.64 12.38
CA PHE A 12 11.54 -14.29 12.39
C PHE A 12 10.57 -13.62 11.42
N GLN A 13 10.63 -12.29 11.26
CA GLN A 13 9.86 -11.59 10.24
C GLN A 13 10.24 -12.05 8.84
N ALA A 14 11.54 -12.13 8.53
CA ALA A 14 12.03 -12.58 7.23
C ALA A 14 11.60 -14.03 6.93
N LEU A 15 11.72 -14.92 7.92
CA LEU A 15 11.26 -16.30 7.81
C LEU A 15 9.75 -16.37 7.58
N ARG A 16 8.96 -15.61 8.34
CA ARG A 16 7.49 -15.55 8.17
C ARG A 16 7.12 -15.12 6.76
N ILE A 17 7.76 -14.06 6.26
CA ILE A 17 7.55 -13.54 4.90
C ILE A 17 7.90 -14.60 3.86
N ALA A 18 9.07 -15.24 3.99
CA ALA A 18 9.57 -16.20 3.01
C ALA A 18 8.78 -17.51 2.99
N VAL A 19 8.42 -18.04 4.17
CA VAL A 19 7.70 -19.32 4.30
C VAL A 19 6.27 -19.22 3.80
N ASN A 20 5.59 -18.09 4.03
CA ASN A 20 4.20 -17.90 3.60
C ASN A 20 4.07 -17.15 2.26
N ASP A 21 5.19 -16.89 1.58
CA ASP A 21 5.25 -16.11 0.35
C ASP A 21 4.40 -14.82 0.39
N GLU A 22 4.47 -14.10 1.53
CA GLU A 22 3.49 -13.07 1.88
C GLU A 22 3.50 -11.89 0.90
N LEU A 23 4.67 -11.55 0.36
CA LEU A 23 4.85 -10.39 -0.51
C LEU A 23 4.26 -10.61 -1.91
N ASN A 24 4.46 -11.81 -2.49
CA ASN A 24 3.89 -12.16 -3.79
C ASN A 24 2.38 -12.36 -3.66
N SER A 25 1.95 -13.10 -2.63
CA SER A 25 0.53 -13.29 -2.34
C SER A 25 -0.21 -11.96 -2.16
N LEU A 26 0.40 -10.99 -1.45
CA LEU A 26 -0.14 -9.65 -1.32
C LEU A 26 -0.27 -8.96 -2.68
N ARG A 27 0.77 -8.99 -3.52
CA ARG A 27 0.73 -8.35 -4.84
C ARG A 27 -0.40 -8.91 -5.71
N ASP A 28 -0.52 -10.22 -5.79
CA ASP A 28 -1.51 -10.89 -6.62
C ASP A 28 -2.93 -10.66 -6.09
N ALA A 29 -3.11 -10.72 -4.76
CA ALA A 29 -4.38 -10.40 -4.12
C ALA A 29 -4.83 -8.97 -4.38
N LEU A 30 -3.93 -7.99 -4.46
CA LEU A 30 -4.29 -6.60 -4.75
C LEU A 30 -4.80 -6.43 -6.20
N PHE A 31 -4.19 -7.10 -7.17
CA PHE A 31 -4.69 -7.10 -8.55
C PHE A 31 -6.05 -7.77 -8.64
N ALA A 32 -6.17 -8.99 -8.09
CA ALA A 32 -7.43 -9.72 -8.08
C ALA A 32 -8.55 -8.94 -7.36
N ALA A 33 -8.27 -8.35 -6.21
CA ALA A 33 -9.24 -7.55 -5.46
C ALA A 33 -9.71 -6.31 -6.23
N PHE A 34 -8.80 -5.66 -6.99
CA PHE A 34 -9.16 -4.53 -7.83
C PHE A 34 -10.02 -4.94 -9.03
N ASP A 35 -9.70 -6.06 -9.66
CA ASP A 35 -10.47 -6.60 -10.79
C ASP A 35 -11.89 -6.97 -10.35
N CYS A 36 -12.06 -7.54 -9.15
CA CYS A 36 -13.35 -7.86 -8.53
C CYS A 36 -14.16 -6.63 -8.05
N LEU A 37 -13.56 -5.44 -8.02
CA LEU A 37 -14.19 -4.25 -7.48
C LEU A 37 -15.24 -3.69 -8.46
N ALA A 38 -16.43 -3.39 -7.96
CA ALA A 38 -17.43 -2.66 -8.73
C ALA A 38 -16.94 -1.24 -9.07
N HIS A 39 -17.51 -0.64 -10.12
CA HIS A 39 -17.23 0.76 -10.45
C HIS A 39 -17.56 1.68 -9.27
N GLY A 40 -16.67 2.63 -8.99
CA GLY A 40 -16.77 3.49 -7.81
C GLY A 40 -16.44 2.80 -6.48
N GLY A 41 -16.22 1.48 -6.46
CA GLY A 41 -15.84 0.73 -5.28
C GLY A 41 -14.46 1.14 -4.76
N ARG A 42 -14.20 0.85 -3.47
CA ARG A 42 -12.95 1.21 -2.78
C ARG A 42 -12.23 -0.02 -2.25
N LEU A 43 -10.93 -0.08 -2.51
CA LEU A 43 -10.00 -1.06 -1.95
C LEU A 43 -9.17 -0.38 -0.86
N ALA A 44 -9.34 -0.82 0.38
CA ALA A 44 -8.60 -0.34 1.55
C ALA A 44 -7.66 -1.42 2.06
N VAL A 45 -6.39 -1.07 2.28
CA VAL A 45 -5.34 -2.01 2.68
C VAL A 45 -4.61 -1.46 3.90
N ILE A 46 -4.50 -2.27 4.94
CA ILE A 46 -3.71 -1.97 6.14
C ILE A 46 -2.45 -2.83 6.09
N SER A 47 -1.29 -2.19 6.15
CA SER A 47 0.03 -2.84 6.20
C SER A 47 0.72 -2.53 7.52
N PHE A 48 1.52 -3.45 8.04
CA PHE A 48 2.17 -3.29 9.36
C PHE A 48 3.67 -3.05 9.27
N HIS A 49 4.28 -3.36 8.12
CA HIS A 49 5.70 -3.12 7.92
C HIS A 49 6.01 -2.46 6.58
N SER A 50 7.21 -1.87 6.49
CA SER A 50 7.63 -1.05 5.35
C SER A 50 7.67 -1.81 4.02
N LEU A 51 7.98 -3.11 4.02
CA LEU A 51 7.98 -3.93 2.80
C LEU A 51 6.57 -4.07 2.21
N GLU A 52 5.56 -4.41 3.02
CA GLU A 52 4.16 -4.47 2.59
C GLU A 52 3.68 -3.11 2.08
N ASP A 53 3.85 -2.04 2.86
CA ASP A 53 3.44 -0.67 2.47
C ASP A 53 4.05 -0.23 1.14
N ARG A 54 5.32 -0.60 0.89
CA ARG A 54 5.98 -0.34 -0.39
C ARG A 54 5.32 -1.09 -1.53
N ILE A 55 5.00 -2.38 -1.36
CA ILE A 55 4.32 -3.18 -2.37
C ILE A 55 2.93 -2.61 -2.64
N VAL A 56 2.14 -2.31 -1.61
CA VAL A 56 0.80 -1.71 -1.77
C VAL A 56 0.90 -0.40 -2.57
N LYS A 57 1.83 0.48 -2.22
CA LYS A 57 2.05 1.74 -2.95
C LYS A 57 2.41 1.49 -4.41
N GLN A 58 3.34 0.58 -4.68
CA GLN A 58 3.77 0.27 -6.05
C GLN A 58 2.65 -0.36 -6.86
N THR A 59 1.95 -1.35 -6.31
CA THR A 59 0.83 -2.01 -6.98
C THR A 59 -0.33 -1.03 -7.25
N PHE A 60 -0.64 -0.12 -6.33
CA PHE A 60 -1.65 0.91 -6.59
C PHE A 60 -1.25 1.83 -7.75
N LEU A 61 0.04 2.22 -7.82
CA LEU A 61 0.56 2.99 -8.95
C LEU A 61 0.54 2.19 -10.26
N ASP A 62 0.88 0.90 -10.22
CA ASP A 62 0.83 0.01 -11.38
C ASP A 62 -0.62 -0.15 -11.90
N ILE A 63 -1.59 -0.30 -11.00
CA ILE A 63 -3.02 -0.43 -11.34
C ILE A 63 -3.54 0.83 -12.05
N ILE A 64 -3.27 2.03 -11.51
CA ILE A 64 -3.78 3.26 -12.10
C ILE A 64 -3.12 3.63 -13.44
N ASN A 65 -1.88 3.17 -13.65
CA ASN A 65 -1.06 3.45 -14.84
C ASN A 65 -1.00 2.26 -15.80
N ARG A 66 -1.81 1.22 -15.61
CA ARG A 66 -1.78 0.00 -16.43
C ARG A 66 -2.09 0.36 -17.89
N GLU A 67 -1.10 0.43 -18.76
CA GLU A 67 -1.32 0.43 -20.20
C GLU A 67 -1.50 -1.04 -20.66
N GLU A 68 -2.38 -1.28 -21.62
CA GLU A 68 -2.47 -2.57 -22.31
C GLU A 68 -1.17 -2.78 -23.11
N GLY A 69 -0.12 -3.29 -22.45
CA GLY A 69 1.20 -3.48 -23.07
C GLY A 69 2.31 -3.02 -22.13
N GLY A 70 3.07 -3.99 -21.63
CA GLY A 70 4.05 -3.79 -20.55
C GLY A 70 5.12 -2.75 -20.85
N SER A 71 5.22 -1.76 -19.98
CA SER A 71 6.50 -1.28 -19.46
C SER A 71 6.26 -0.49 -18.17
N PRO A 72 7.08 -0.67 -17.11
CA PRO A 72 6.96 0.14 -15.91
C PRO A 72 7.42 1.56 -16.24
N VAL A 73 6.48 2.46 -16.52
CA VAL A 73 6.78 3.86 -16.78
C VAL A 73 7.29 4.50 -15.48
N LYS A 74 8.61 4.58 -15.34
CA LYS A 74 9.24 5.52 -14.40
C LYS A 74 8.94 6.93 -14.88
N LYS A 75 7.86 7.56 -14.40
CA LYS A 75 7.69 9.01 -14.60
C LYS A 75 8.58 9.77 -13.63
N LYS A 76 9.39 10.66 -14.22
CA LYS A 76 10.23 11.66 -13.57
C LYS A 76 9.41 12.46 -12.55
N ASN A 77 10.04 12.70 -11.41
CA ASN A 77 9.63 13.69 -10.44
C ASN A 77 9.87 15.06 -11.07
N ASP A 78 8.84 15.66 -11.64
CA ASP A 78 8.86 17.09 -11.95
C ASP A 78 7.61 17.72 -11.31
N CYS A 79 7.83 18.91 -10.74
CA CYS A 79 6.95 19.87 -10.08
C CYS A 79 6.83 19.87 -8.53
N GLU A 80 7.30 21.02 -8.02
CA GLU A 80 7.57 21.48 -6.67
C GLU A 80 6.31 22.12 -6.03
N GLU A 81 6.31 22.17 -4.70
CA GLU A 81 5.31 22.75 -3.77
C GLU A 81 4.14 21.89 -3.22
N GLU A 82 3.74 22.23 -1.99
CA GLU A 82 3.74 21.32 -0.85
C GLU A 82 2.37 21.20 -0.13
N TRP A 83 1.24 21.24 -0.84
CA TRP A 83 -0.07 20.94 -0.20
C TRP A 83 -1.16 20.45 -1.17
N CYS A 84 -0.96 20.60 -2.47
CA CYS A 84 -1.98 20.29 -3.46
C CYS A 84 -1.85 18.85 -3.99
N LYS A 85 -2.98 18.13 -3.97
CA LYS A 85 -3.24 16.76 -4.46
C LYS A 85 -2.85 15.62 -3.51
N GLN A 86 -3.66 15.46 -2.47
CA GLN A 86 -3.75 14.23 -1.65
C GLN A 86 -4.22 12.99 -2.45
N LYS A 87 -4.72 13.21 -3.67
CA LYS A 87 -5.22 12.18 -4.59
C LYS A 87 -4.34 12.08 -5.83
N ILE A 88 -4.16 10.86 -6.34
CA ILE A 88 -3.51 10.60 -7.63
C ILE A 88 -4.55 9.93 -8.52
N ASP A 89 -5.01 10.65 -9.53
CA ASP A 89 -5.94 10.13 -10.53
C ASP A 89 -5.17 9.40 -11.63
N GLY A 90 -5.71 8.27 -12.07
CA GLY A 90 -5.24 7.57 -13.26
C GLY A 90 -6.42 6.96 -14.02
N LYS A 91 -6.11 6.21 -15.08
CA LYS A 91 -7.10 5.78 -16.06
C LYS A 91 -8.13 4.79 -15.47
N PHE A 92 -7.70 3.94 -14.55
CA PHE A 92 -8.51 2.87 -13.99
C PHE A 92 -8.98 3.14 -12.55
N GLY A 93 -8.38 4.11 -11.86
CA GLY A 93 -8.76 4.45 -10.50
C GLY A 93 -8.07 5.70 -9.97
N THR A 94 -8.54 6.15 -8.81
CA THR A 94 -7.98 7.27 -8.05
C THR A 94 -7.41 6.74 -6.73
N ILE A 95 -6.12 6.96 -6.49
CA ILE A 95 -5.53 6.76 -5.17
C ILE A 95 -6.01 7.90 -4.27
N LEU A 96 -6.75 7.57 -3.22
CA LEU A 96 -7.31 8.57 -2.30
C LEU A 96 -6.30 9.04 -1.25
N THR A 97 -5.24 8.26 -1.01
CA THR A 97 -4.28 8.47 0.08
C THR A 97 -2.84 8.43 -0.45
N LYS A 98 -2.30 9.59 -0.85
CA LYS A 98 -0.89 9.72 -1.26
C LYS A 98 0.07 9.34 -0.12
N ARG A 99 -0.20 9.86 1.09
CA ARG A 99 0.46 9.49 2.34
C ARG A 99 -0.39 8.44 3.06
N PRO A 100 0.21 7.40 3.67
CA PRO A 100 -0.55 6.42 4.42
C PRO A 100 -1.17 7.07 5.65
N ILE A 101 -2.38 6.65 6.00
CA ILE A 101 -3.01 7.04 7.27
C ILE A 101 -2.41 6.16 8.37
N THR A 102 -1.88 6.79 9.41
CA THR A 102 -1.26 6.13 10.58
C THR A 102 -2.19 6.22 11.78
N PRO A 103 -2.07 5.30 12.76
CA PRO A 103 -2.86 5.36 13.99
C PRO A 103 -2.61 6.64 14.79
N SER A 104 -3.58 7.00 15.63
CA SER A 104 -3.42 8.11 16.58
C SER A 104 -2.67 7.66 17.84
N THR A 105 -2.17 8.62 18.61
CA THR A 105 -1.46 8.32 19.87
C THR A 105 -2.36 7.62 20.90
N ASP A 106 -3.66 7.86 20.87
CA ASP A 106 -4.61 7.21 21.79
C ASP A 106 -4.96 5.80 21.32
N GLU A 107 -5.04 5.57 20.02
CA GLU A 107 -5.18 4.23 19.45
C GLU A 107 -3.96 3.36 19.77
N GLU A 108 -2.74 3.91 19.69
CA GLU A 108 -1.52 3.18 20.06
C GLU A 108 -1.48 2.77 21.53
N LYS A 109 -2.03 3.59 22.44
CA LYS A 109 -2.13 3.26 23.87
C LYS A 109 -3.13 2.12 24.11
N LEU A 110 -4.27 2.16 23.42
CA LEU A 110 -5.31 1.12 23.53
C LEU A 110 -4.89 -0.19 22.87
N ASN A 111 -4.21 -0.12 21.72
CA ASN A 111 -3.74 -1.27 20.97
C ASN A 111 -2.31 -1.06 20.47
N ARG A 112 -1.35 -1.60 21.23
CA ARG A 112 0.07 -1.57 20.89
C ARG A 112 0.39 -2.22 19.53
N ARG A 113 -0.45 -3.13 19.02
CA ARG A 113 -0.24 -3.77 17.70
C ARG A 113 -0.49 -2.79 16.54
N CYS A 114 -1.26 -1.72 16.76
CA CYS A 114 -1.53 -0.71 15.73
C CYS A 114 -0.32 0.16 15.40
N ARG A 115 0.69 0.27 16.27
CA ARG A 115 1.84 1.19 16.12
C ARG A 115 2.54 1.17 14.74
N GLY A 116 2.50 0.03 14.03
CA GLY A 116 3.09 -0.11 12.69
C GLY A 116 2.12 0.06 11.52
N ALA A 117 0.82 0.21 11.81
CA ALA A 117 -0.25 0.18 10.83
C ALA A 117 -0.21 1.41 9.91
N LYS A 118 -0.39 1.13 8.62
CA LYS A 118 -0.45 2.10 7.55
C LYS A 118 -1.59 1.74 6.62
N LEU A 119 -2.59 2.61 6.57
CA LEU A 119 -3.76 2.45 5.72
C LEU A 119 -3.57 3.20 4.40
N ARG A 120 -3.82 2.50 3.28
CA ARG A 120 -3.93 3.07 1.94
C ARG A 120 -5.25 2.69 1.30
N VAL A 121 -5.79 3.59 0.49
CA VAL A 121 -7.08 3.44 -0.18
C VAL A 121 -6.98 3.82 -1.65
N LEU A 122 -7.48 2.92 -2.50
CA LEU A 122 -7.65 3.08 -3.94
C LEU A 122 -9.15 3.01 -4.27
N GLN A 123 -9.64 3.87 -5.15
CA GLN A 123 -11.01 3.84 -5.65
C GLN A 123 -10.99 3.51 -7.15
N LYS A 124 -11.80 2.55 -7.59
CA LYS A 124 -11.99 2.28 -9.03
C LYS A 124 -12.83 3.38 -9.65
N VAL A 125 -12.54 3.74 -10.90
CA VAL A 125 -13.28 4.81 -11.59
C VAL A 125 -14.79 4.48 -11.56
N PRO A 126 -15.64 5.44 -11.16
CA PRO A 126 -17.08 5.29 -11.30
C PRO A 126 -17.46 5.24 -12.78
N GLN A 127 -18.28 4.27 -13.15
CA GLN A 127 -18.91 4.23 -14.46
C GLN A 127 -20.11 5.20 -14.37
N GLU A 128 -20.19 6.15 -15.29
CA GLU A 128 -21.37 7.01 -15.44
C GLU A 128 -22.62 6.18 -15.73
#